data_AF-A0AA36NCR4-F1
#
_entry.id   AF-A0AA36NCR4-F1
#
_cell.length_a   1.000
_cell.length_b   1.000
_cell.length_c   1.000
_cell.angle_alpha   90.00
_cell.angle_beta   90.00
_cell.angle_gamma   90.00
#
_symmetry.space_group_name_H-M   'P 1'
#
loop_
_entity.id
_entity.type
_entity.pdbx_description
1 polymer ?
#
loop_
_entity_poly.entity_id
_entity_poly.type
_entity_poly.pdbx_seq_one_letter_code
_entity_poly.pdbx_strand_id
1 'polypeptide(L)'
;MPKAMPRALGAVGLSALGAWTAFTAPRPGGLPRTSAVAGAGAAGAGAVGAAPSALAAPRLAGAVGALAVGCSVRASRRKLRAEPEQPQPGKEPEIDPRRADPPNTMPPVRMPMVDTGSGEKIDVMSKLLQDRIIILGGEVKDEMAQVLVAQMLYLANTDPDNDITMYINSPGGSVSAGMAIYDTMQFIPCDISTVCFGMAASMGSFLLAAGTKGKRKSLPNSRIMIHQPLGGAQGQALDVRIQAREILHMREILNMHLADATGQSTEQIAKDCDRDNFMTPEEAKDYGLIDDITPTKAWPRIQKPKRPEL
;
A
#
# COMPACT_ATOMS: atom_id res chain seq x y z
N MET A 1 -66.15 -23.61 -10.02
CA MET A 1 -65.96 -25.00 -10.50
C MET A 1 -64.52 -25.19 -10.95
N PRO A 2 -63.77 -26.15 -10.37
CA PRO A 2 -62.56 -26.69 -10.98
C PRO A 2 -62.66 -28.21 -11.26
N LYS A 3 -62.06 -28.67 -12.35
CA LYS A 3 -61.70 -30.08 -12.62
C LYS A 3 -60.22 -30.06 -13.04
N ALA A 4 -59.28 -30.55 -12.23
CA ALA A 4 -58.96 -31.96 -11.96
C ALA A 4 -57.94 -32.53 -12.97
N MET A 5 -56.78 -32.96 -12.45
CA MET A 5 -55.73 -33.69 -13.17
C MET A 5 -56.19 -35.12 -13.57
N PRO A 6 -55.34 -35.87 -14.29
CA PRO A 6 -54.64 -36.96 -13.57
C PRO A 6 -53.13 -37.10 -13.86
N ARG A 7 -52.45 -37.84 -12.97
CA ARG A 7 -51.06 -38.31 -13.07
C ARG A 7 -50.99 -39.73 -13.65
N ALA A 8 -49.91 -40.07 -14.35
CA ALA A 8 -49.18 -41.35 -14.29
C ALA A 8 -47.78 -41.13 -14.90
N LEU A 9 -46.63 -41.42 -14.26
CA LEU A 9 -46.07 -42.70 -13.80
C LEU A 9 -45.66 -43.66 -14.93
N GLY A 10 -44.35 -43.87 -15.05
CA GLY A 10 -43.71 -44.89 -15.88
C GLY A 10 -42.19 -44.89 -15.62
N ALA A 11 -41.68 -45.93 -14.95
CA ALA A 11 -40.27 -46.02 -14.53
C ALA A 11 -39.67 -47.38 -14.90
N VAL A 12 -38.52 -47.37 -15.57
CA VAL A 12 -37.53 -48.46 -15.77
C VAL A 12 -36.19 -47.75 -16.09
N GLY A 13 -35.00 -48.14 -15.64
CA GLY A 13 -34.57 -49.21 -14.74
C GLY A 13 -33.07 -49.53 -14.94
N LEU A 14 -32.30 -49.64 -13.84
CA LEU A 14 -30.99 -50.31 -13.63
C LEU A 14 -30.20 -50.77 -14.89
N SER A 15 -28.92 -50.44 -15.11
CA SER A 15 -27.69 -50.73 -14.31
C SER A 15 -26.47 -50.64 -15.30
N ALA A 16 -25.16 -50.79 -14.99
CA ALA A 16 -24.42 -51.25 -13.81
C ALA A 16 -22.93 -50.77 -13.83
N LEU A 17 -22.30 -50.78 -12.64
CA LEU A 17 -20.89 -51.15 -12.33
C LEU A 17 -19.68 -50.53 -13.09
N GLY A 18 -18.74 -49.96 -12.32
CA GLY A 18 -17.40 -49.57 -12.79
C GLY A 18 -16.52 -48.91 -11.73
N ALA A 19 -16.20 -49.61 -10.63
CA ALA A 19 -15.38 -49.07 -9.54
C ALA A 19 -13.90 -49.49 -9.63
N TRP A 20 -12.97 -48.57 -9.39
CA TRP A 20 -11.57 -48.88 -9.06
C TRP A 20 -11.04 -47.97 -7.92
N THR A 21 -10.98 -48.58 -6.73
CA THR A 21 -10.02 -48.44 -5.62
C THR A 21 -9.23 -47.13 -5.40
N ALA A 22 -9.31 -46.65 -4.15
CA ALA A 22 -8.41 -45.66 -3.57
C ALA A 22 -6.96 -46.17 -3.38
N PHE A 23 -6.02 -45.24 -3.18
CA PHE A 23 -4.75 -45.51 -2.50
C PHE A 23 -4.45 -44.45 -1.43
N THR A 24 -3.77 -44.88 -0.36
CA THR A 24 -3.71 -44.21 0.94
C THR A 24 -2.49 -43.30 1.14
N ALA A 25 -2.66 -42.19 1.86
CA ALA A 25 -1.55 -41.41 2.40
C ALA A 25 -1.00 -42.00 3.72
N PRO A 26 0.30 -41.82 4.01
CA PRO A 26 0.86 -41.99 5.35
C PRO A 26 1.38 -40.67 5.97
N ARG A 27 1.23 -40.55 7.29
CA ARG A 27 2.03 -39.70 8.21
C ARG A 27 2.74 -40.64 9.22
N PRO A 28 3.59 -40.15 10.14
CA PRO A 28 4.87 -39.48 9.91
C PRO A 28 6.01 -40.18 10.68
N GLY A 29 7.28 -39.83 10.44
CA GLY A 29 8.35 -40.15 11.40
C GLY A 29 9.80 -40.16 10.88
N GLY A 30 10.74 -39.88 11.78
CA GLY A 30 12.14 -40.29 11.64
C GLY A 30 13.14 -39.23 11.16
N LEU A 31 13.76 -38.51 12.10
CA LEU A 31 15.11 -37.94 11.91
C LEU A 31 16.14 -39.07 11.85
N PRO A 32 17.31 -38.81 11.21
CA PRO A 32 18.56 -39.15 11.87
C PRO A 32 19.46 -37.93 12.07
N ARG A 33 20.10 -37.87 13.25
CA ARG A 33 21.27 -37.02 13.55
C ARG A 33 22.55 -37.84 13.35
N THR A 34 23.57 -37.23 12.74
CA THR A 34 25.03 -37.33 13.02
C THR A 34 25.79 -36.74 11.81
N SER A 35 26.98 -36.14 11.91
CA SER A 35 27.76 -35.63 13.06
C SER A 35 28.85 -34.66 12.56
N ALA A 36 29.48 -33.94 13.51
CA ALA A 36 30.66 -33.05 13.42
C ALA A 36 31.75 -33.38 12.35
N VAL A 37 32.57 -32.43 11.89
CA VAL A 37 33.76 -31.80 12.54
C VAL A 37 34.01 -30.43 11.85
N ALA A 38 34.18 -29.25 12.47
CA ALA A 38 34.97 -28.75 13.61
C ALA A 38 36.43 -28.31 13.28
N GLY A 39 36.82 -27.08 13.66
CA GLY A 39 38.11 -26.42 13.38
C GLY A 39 37.90 -25.06 12.68
N ALA A 40 37.97 -23.87 13.27
CA ALA A 40 38.72 -23.30 14.41
C ALA A 40 40.18 -22.89 14.10
N GLY A 41 40.51 -21.61 14.38
CA GLY A 41 41.82 -20.97 14.15
C GLY A 41 41.74 -19.85 13.09
N ALA A 42 41.84 -18.53 13.30
CA ALA A 42 42.35 -17.62 14.35
C ALA A 42 43.52 -16.76 13.83
N ALA A 43 43.35 -15.43 13.94
CA ALA A 43 44.37 -14.36 14.04
C ALA A 43 45.47 -14.20 12.96
N GLY A 44 45.75 -12.94 12.59
CA GLY A 44 46.90 -12.57 11.76
C GLY A 44 46.91 -11.09 11.35
N ALA A 45 47.33 -10.20 12.26
CA ALA A 45 47.66 -8.82 11.90
C ALA A 45 49.12 -8.72 11.46
N GLY A 46 49.43 -7.90 10.45
CA GLY A 46 50.80 -7.66 10.00
C GLY A 46 50.89 -6.64 8.87
N ALA A 47 51.48 -5.48 9.14
CA ALA A 47 51.81 -4.46 8.16
C ALA A 47 53.33 -4.29 8.08
N VAL A 48 53.91 -4.06 6.88
CA VAL A 48 55.10 -3.19 6.67
C VAL A 48 55.46 -3.00 5.18
N GLY A 49 55.70 -1.73 4.78
CA GLY A 49 56.71 -1.29 3.78
C GLY A 49 56.53 -1.62 2.29
N ALA A 50 57.12 -0.88 1.34
CA ALA A 50 57.73 0.45 1.34
C ALA A 50 57.85 1.00 -0.10
N ALA A 51 58.18 2.29 -0.26
CA ALA A 51 58.25 3.08 -1.52
C ALA A 51 59.62 2.87 -2.28
N PRO A 52 60.16 3.75 -3.19
CA PRO A 52 59.70 5.06 -3.72
C PRO A 52 60.06 5.40 -5.21
N SER A 53 59.72 6.64 -5.62
CA SER A 53 60.40 7.57 -6.58
C SER A 53 59.35 8.36 -7.40
N ALA A 54 59.51 9.59 -7.88
CA ALA A 54 60.53 10.65 -7.71
C ALA A 54 59.78 12.02 -7.57
N LEU A 55 60.33 13.24 -7.58
CA LEU A 55 61.67 13.83 -7.75
C LEU A 55 61.69 15.19 -6.98
N ALA A 56 62.70 16.06 -7.11
CA ALA A 56 62.76 17.37 -6.44
C ALA A 56 63.59 18.43 -7.22
N ALA A 57 63.53 19.70 -6.74
CA ALA A 57 64.40 20.88 -6.99
C ALA A 57 63.79 22.04 -7.80
N PRO A 58 64.29 23.30 -7.66
CA PRO A 58 64.87 23.94 -6.47
C PRO A 58 64.29 25.36 -6.17
N ARG A 59 64.74 25.97 -5.06
CA ARG A 59 64.49 27.38 -4.72
C ARG A 59 65.56 28.31 -5.31
N LEU A 60 65.21 29.58 -5.51
CA LEU A 60 66.16 30.68 -5.73
C LEU A 60 65.76 31.88 -4.86
N ALA A 61 66.75 32.52 -4.23
CA ALA A 61 66.57 33.66 -3.35
C ALA A 61 67.10 34.94 -4.01
N GLY A 62 66.47 36.07 -3.72
CA GLY A 62 66.94 37.40 -4.14
C GLY A 62 66.46 38.45 -3.13
N ALA A 63 67.40 39.21 -2.57
CA ALA A 63 67.13 40.28 -1.61
C ALA A 63 67.58 41.62 -2.19
N VAL A 64 66.75 42.66 -2.11
CA VAL A 64 67.11 44.03 -2.51
C VAL A 64 66.52 45.06 -1.54
N GLY A 65 67.41 45.90 -1.00
CA GLY A 65 67.25 47.33 -0.69
C GLY A 65 65.92 47.87 -0.13
N ALA A 66 65.98 48.39 1.10
CA ALA A 66 64.93 49.22 1.68
C ALA A 66 64.98 50.68 1.19
N LEU A 67 63.82 51.32 1.06
CA LEU A 67 63.68 52.78 1.18
C LEU A 67 62.30 53.12 1.73
N ALA A 68 62.24 53.77 2.89
CA ALA A 68 61.00 54.17 3.53
C ALA A 68 60.69 55.64 3.22
N VAL A 69 59.56 55.91 2.57
CA VAL A 69 58.97 57.24 2.46
C VAL A 69 57.68 57.25 3.26
N GLY A 70 57.67 58.04 4.34
CA GLY A 70 56.51 58.15 5.21
C GLY A 70 55.40 58.98 4.58
N CYS A 71 54.22 58.38 4.36
CA CYS A 71 53.00 59.11 4.04
C CYS A 71 51.90 58.67 5.02
N SER A 72 51.55 59.51 5.98
CA SER A 72 50.62 59.19 7.06
C SER A 72 49.15 59.32 6.64
N VAL A 73 48.69 58.40 5.78
CA VAL A 73 47.27 58.28 5.46
C VAL A 73 46.54 57.65 6.65
N ARG A 74 45.61 58.37 7.27
CA ARG A 74 44.69 57.84 8.31
C ARG A 74 43.76 56.80 7.67
N ALA A 75 44.20 55.55 7.61
CA ALA A 75 43.36 54.42 7.25
C ALA A 75 42.30 54.19 8.33
N SER A 76 41.06 54.62 8.06
CA SER A 76 39.90 54.26 8.88
C SER A 76 39.78 52.74 8.92
N ARG A 77 39.83 52.16 10.14
CA ARG A 77 39.61 50.72 10.34
C ARG A 77 38.14 50.38 10.06
N ARG A 78 37.78 50.22 8.78
CA ARG A 78 36.66 49.36 8.41
C ARG A 78 36.95 47.98 9.01
N LYS A 79 36.08 47.52 9.91
CA LYS A 79 36.14 46.14 10.40
C LYS A 79 36.12 45.22 9.18
N LEU A 80 37.16 44.39 9.04
CA LEU A 80 37.14 43.28 8.09
C LEU A 80 35.91 42.44 8.43
N ARG A 81 35.02 42.28 7.46
CA ARG A 81 33.86 41.39 7.57
C ARG A 81 34.44 39.97 7.68
N ALA A 82 34.05 39.23 8.72
CA ALA A 82 34.50 37.86 8.88
C ALA A 82 34.12 37.03 7.63
N GLU A 83 35.03 36.17 7.20
CA GLU A 83 34.75 35.12 6.21
C GLU A 83 33.57 34.26 6.71
N PRO A 84 32.64 33.85 5.84
CA PRO A 84 31.59 32.92 6.23
C PRO A 84 32.20 31.56 6.59
N GLU A 85 31.95 31.09 7.81
CA GLU A 85 32.42 29.79 8.28
C GLU A 85 31.87 28.67 7.39
N GLN A 86 32.75 27.80 6.87
CA GLN A 86 32.30 26.70 6.02
C GLN A 86 31.57 25.63 6.85
N PRO A 87 30.51 24.98 6.32
CA PRO A 87 29.73 24.01 7.07
C PRO A 87 30.61 22.84 7.57
N GLN A 88 30.63 22.63 8.89
CA GLN A 88 31.34 21.49 9.49
C GLN A 88 30.59 20.19 9.15
N PRO A 89 31.23 19.18 8.54
CA PRO A 89 30.56 17.94 8.17
C PRO A 89 30.05 17.22 9.43
N GLY A 90 28.75 16.91 9.45
CA GLY A 90 28.09 16.22 10.56
C GLY A 90 27.33 17.10 11.57
N LYS A 91 27.30 18.42 11.38
CA LYS A 91 26.31 19.28 12.05
C LYS A 91 25.18 19.62 11.08
N GLU A 92 23.95 19.24 11.42
CA GLU A 92 22.77 19.78 10.78
C GLU A 92 22.75 21.32 10.96
N PRO A 93 22.33 22.09 9.94
CA PRO A 93 22.26 23.54 10.07
C PRO A 93 21.23 23.89 11.15
N GLU A 94 21.61 24.77 12.08
CA GLU A 94 20.73 25.25 13.15
C GLU A 94 19.53 25.99 12.55
N ILE A 95 18.40 25.30 12.46
CA ILE A 95 17.14 25.87 11.97
C ILE A 95 16.68 26.89 13.02
N ASP A 96 16.65 28.18 12.66
CA ASP A 96 16.04 29.23 13.49
C ASP A 96 14.62 28.75 13.90
N PRO A 97 14.32 28.57 15.20
CA PRO A 97 13.04 28.03 15.64
C PRO A 97 11.83 28.92 15.29
N ARG A 98 12.06 30.13 14.75
CA ARG A 98 11.03 31.02 14.19
C ARG A 98 10.81 30.83 12.68
N ARG A 99 11.66 30.02 12.02
CA ARG A 99 11.60 29.62 10.60
C ARG A 99 11.31 28.13 10.40
N ALA A 100 11.29 27.34 11.47
CA ALA A 100 10.75 25.99 11.39
C ALA A 100 9.29 26.08 10.94
N ASP A 101 8.92 25.38 9.86
CA ASP A 101 7.52 25.20 9.52
C ASP A 101 6.80 24.58 10.74
N PRO A 102 5.59 25.06 11.09
CA PRO A 102 4.85 24.46 12.18
C PRO A 102 4.69 22.97 11.90
N PRO A 103 4.96 22.07 12.86
CA PRO A 103 4.84 20.65 12.62
C PRO A 103 3.42 20.36 12.10
N ASN A 104 3.32 19.73 10.92
CA ASN A 104 2.04 19.39 10.29
C ASN A 104 1.36 18.18 10.99
N THR A 105 1.45 18.18 12.32
CA THR A 105 0.73 17.29 13.21
C THR A 105 -0.63 17.92 13.46
N MET A 106 -1.60 17.60 12.59
CA MET A 106 -2.99 17.74 12.99
C MET A 106 -3.18 16.98 14.31
N PRO A 107 -3.79 17.59 15.35
CA PRO A 107 -3.96 16.91 16.63
C PRO A 107 -4.76 15.62 16.40
N PRO A 108 -4.40 14.50 17.06
CA PRO A 108 -5.10 13.23 16.86
C PRO A 108 -6.59 13.42 17.15
N VAL A 109 -7.43 12.97 16.20
CA VAL A 109 -8.88 13.07 16.33
C VAL A 109 -9.29 12.30 17.58
N ARG A 110 -9.86 13.01 18.57
CA ARG A 110 -10.37 12.37 19.78
C ARG A 110 -11.60 11.54 19.43
N MET A 111 -11.43 10.23 19.41
CA MET A 111 -12.52 9.31 19.10
C MET A 111 -13.58 9.37 20.23
N PRO A 112 -14.88 9.50 19.89
CA PRO A 112 -15.94 9.44 20.87
C PRO A 112 -15.95 8.12 21.63
N MET A 113 -16.17 8.18 22.94
CA MET A 113 -16.37 7.01 23.79
C MET A 113 -17.84 6.61 23.77
N VAL A 114 -18.08 5.30 23.68
CA VAL A 114 -19.41 4.67 23.64
C VAL A 114 -19.58 3.77 24.86
N ASP A 115 -20.79 3.71 25.41
CA ASP A 115 -21.14 2.78 26.48
C ASP A 115 -21.56 1.44 25.88
N THR A 116 -21.02 0.35 26.39
CA THR A 116 -21.34 -1.03 25.94
C THR A 116 -22.45 -1.68 26.76
N GLY A 117 -22.91 -1.04 27.84
CA GLY A 117 -23.81 -1.63 28.82
C GLY A 117 -23.12 -2.53 29.86
N SER A 118 -21.83 -2.86 29.68
CA SER A 118 -21.03 -3.58 30.71
C SER A 118 -20.42 -2.65 31.76
N GLY A 119 -20.60 -1.33 31.62
CA GLY A 119 -19.97 -0.31 32.47
C GLY A 119 -18.57 0.13 32.01
N GLU A 120 -17.96 -0.61 31.08
CA GLU A 120 -16.74 -0.18 30.40
C GLU A 120 -17.06 0.75 29.22
N LYS A 121 -16.26 1.81 29.05
CA LYS A 121 -16.37 2.72 27.92
C LYS A 121 -15.23 2.44 26.96
N ILE A 122 -15.58 2.09 25.73
CA ILE A 122 -14.64 1.87 24.63
C ILE A 122 -14.82 2.98 23.59
N ASP A 123 -13.82 3.21 22.75
CA ASP A 123 -13.95 4.16 21.65
C ASP A 123 -14.86 3.58 20.53
N VAL A 124 -15.38 4.46 19.69
CA VAL A 124 -16.29 4.07 18.59
C VAL A 124 -15.66 3.10 17.57
N MET A 125 -14.35 3.14 17.33
CA MET A 125 -13.70 2.21 16.39
C MET A 125 -13.58 0.82 17.01
N SER A 126 -13.24 0.73 18.30
CA SER A 126 -13.27 -0.54 19.04
C SER A 126 -14.68 -1.13 19.07
N LYS A 127 -15.74 -0.31 19.23
CA LYS A 127 -17.13 -0.79 19.16
C LYS A 127 -17.49 -1.31 17.76
N LEU A 128 -17.09 -0.60 16.70
CA LEU A 128 -17.30 -1.03 15.31
C LEU A 128 -16.55 -2.34 15.00
N LEU A 129 -15.32 -2.50 15.50
CA LEU A 129 -14.57 -3.75 15.34
C LEU A 129 -15.28 -4.93 16.00
N GLN A 130 -15.90 -4.74 17.18
CA GLN A 130 -16.76 -5.77 17.80
C GLN A 130 -17.97 -6.14 16.93
N ASP A 131 -18.52 -5.18 16.18
CA ASP A 131 -19.59 -5.40 15.19
C ASP A 131 -19.06 -5.90 13.83
N ARG A 132 -17.78 -6.34 13.77
CA ARG A 132 -17.06 -6.83 12.57
C ARG A 132 -16.95 -5.78 11.45
N ILE A 133 -16.91 -4.50 11.82
CA ILE A 133 -16.76 -3.37 10.90
C ILE A 133 -15.33 -2.81 11.00
N ILE A 134 -14.64 -2.75 9.86
CA ILE A 134 -13.32 -2.16 9.69
C ILE A 134 -13.36 -1.02 8.67
N ILE A 135 -12.45 -0.05 8.79
CA ILE A 135 -12.45 1.16 7.95
C ILE A 135 -11.07 1.38 7.32
N LEU A 136 -11.04 1.37 5.99
CA LEU A 136 -9.91 1.82 5.18
C LEU A 136 -10.17 3.28 4.79
N GLY A 137 -9.67 4.20 5.60
CA GLY A 137 -9.89 5.64 5.46
C GLY A 137 -8.60 6.42 5.25
N GLY A 138 -8.47 7.11 4.11
CA GLY A 138 -7.26 7.84 3.73
C GLY A 138 -6.32 7.04 2.84
N GLU A 139 -5.09 7.52 2.71
CA GLU A 139 -4.04 6.96 1.84
C GLU A 139 -3.55 5.59 2.35
N VAL A 140 -3.44 4.61 1.45
CA VAL A 140 -2.95 3.25 1.76
C VAL A 140 -1.45 3.29 2.04
N LYS A 141 -1.06 2.95 3.27
CA LYS A 141 0.33 2.91 3.77
C LYS A 141 0.59 1.62 4.53
N ASP A 142 1.86 1.29 4.72
CA ASP A 142 2.28 0.05 5.37
C ASP A 142 1.72 -0.07 6.80
N GLU A 143 1.67 1.03 7.57
CA GLU A 143 1.09 1.03 8.92
C GLU A 143 -0.42 0.80 8.91
N MET A 144 -1.13 1.38 7.94
CA MET A 144 -2.58 1.15 7.76
C MET A 144 -2.85 -0.30 7.36
N ALA A 145 -2.08 -0.85 6.43
CA ALA A 145 -2.17 -2.24 6.02
C ALA A 145 -1.91 -3.18 7.20
N GLN A 146 -0.86 -2.93 7.99
CA GLN A 146 -0.56 -3.73 9.18
C GLN A 146 -1.75 -3.76 10.17
N VAL A 147 -2.41 -2.62 10.43
CA VAL A 147 -3.58 -2.56 11.30
C VAL A 147 -4.77 -3.31 10.71
N LEU A 148 -5.09 -3.13 9.43
CA LEU A 148 -6.21 -3.81 8.78
C LEU A 148 -6.01 -5.32 8.70
N VAL A 149 -4.79 -5.78 8.39
CA VAL A 149 -4.41 -7.20 8.38
C VAL A 149 -4.57 -7.80 9.79
N ALA A 150 -4.07 -7.12 10.83
CA ALA A 150 -4.23 -7.57 12.22
C ALA A 150 -5.71 -7.65 12.64
N GLN A 151 -6.53 -6.67 12.25
CA GLN A 151 -7.97 -6.68 12.51
C GLN A 151 -8.68 -7.84 11.80
N MET A 152 -8.41 -8.08 10.52
CA MET A 152 -9.01 -9.19 9.76
C MET A 152 -8.63 -10.56 10.35
N LEU A 153 -7.35 -10.77 10.69
CA LEU A 153 -6.88 -12.00 11.32
C LEU A 153 -7.50 -12.21 12.71
N TYR A 154 -7.65 -11.15 13.50
CA TYR A 154 -8.34 -11.21 14.79
C TYR A 154 -9.81 -11.62 14.62
N LEU A 155 -10.55 -10.93 13.76
CA LEU A 155 -11.97 -11.20 13.51
C LEU A 155 -12.21 -12.62 13.00
N ALA A 156 -11.36 -13.12 12.10
CA ALA A 156 -11.43 -14.48 11.58
C ALA A 156 -11.11 -15.56 12.62
N ASN A 157 -10.18 -15.29 13.55
CA ASN A 157 -9.87 -16.20 14.65
C ASN A 157 -10.95 -16.20 15.75
N THR A 158 -11.64 -15.09 15.97
CA THR A 158 -12.74 -14.99 16.94
C THR A 158 -14.01 -15.66 16.42
N ASP A 159 -14.33 -15.48 15.14
CA ASP A 159 -15.53 -16.00 14.50
C ASP A 159 -15.27 -16.13 12.98
N PRO A 160 -14.98 -17.35 12.48
CA PRO A 160 -14.58 -17.57 11.09
C PRO A 160 -15.77 -17.58 10.12
N ASP A 161 -16.99 -17.83 10.60
CA ASP A 161 -18.16 -18.10 9.75
C ASP A 161 -18.94 -16.83 9.38
N ASN A 162 -18.76 -15.73 10.14
CA ASN A 162 -19.46 -14.47 9.90
C ASN A 162 -18.66 -13.47 9.05
N ASP A 163 -19.37 -12.74 8.17
CA ASP A 163 -18.83 -11.67 7.33
C ASP A 163 -18.05 -10.60 8.13
N ILE A 164 -17.07 -9.98 7.47
CA ILE A 164 -16.44 -8.73 7.90
C ILE A 164 -16.86 -7.63 6.93
N THR A 165 -17.29 -6.47 7.42
CA THR A 165 -17.63 -5.33 6.57
C THR A 165 -16.50 -4.31 6.53
N MET A 166 -15.89 -4.13 5.36
CA MET A 166 -14.83 -3.13 5.12
C MET A 166 -15.41 -1.89 4.45
N TYR A 167 -15.47 -0.77 5.18
CA TYR A 167 -15.82 0.53 4.62
C TYR A 167 -14.58 1.21 4.02
N ILE A 168 -14.67 1.65 2.76
CA ILE A 168 -13.55 2.19 1.98
C ILE A 168 -13.81 3.65 1.60
N ASN A 169 -12.92 4.54 2.04
CA ASN A 169 -12.82 5.93 1.61
C ASN A 169 -11.34 6.30 1.40
N SER A 170 -10.79 6.01 0.23
CA SER A 170 -9.35 6.09 -0.05
C SER A 170 -9.02 6.57 -1.47
N PRO A 171 -8.00 7.43 -1.63
CA PRO A 171 -7.40 7.76 -2.93
C PRO A 171 -6.47 6.66 -3.47
N GLY A 172 -6.27 5.56 -2.74
CA GLY A 172 -5.21 4.58 -3.01
C GLY A 172 -3.94 4.90 -2.24
N GLY A 173 -2.79 4.44 -2.74
CA GLY A 173 -1.49 4.59 -2.07
C GLY A 173 -0.52 3.47 -2.49
N SER A 174 0.27 2.97 -1.53
CA SER A 174 1.26 1.92 -1.74
C SER A 174 0.65 0.63 -2.30
N VAL A 175 1.20 0.15 -3.42
CA VAL A 175 0.76 -1.11 -4.08
C VAL A 175 1.07 -2.31 -3.19
N SER A 176 2.27 -2.39 -2.58
CA SER A 176 2.64 -3.49 -1.68
C SER A 176 1.77 -3.55 -0.43
N ALA A 177 1.47 -2.38 0.16
CA ALA A 177 0.54 -2.29 1.30
C ALA A 177 -0.87 -2.75 0.91
N GLY A 178 -1.35 -2.32 -0.26
CA GLY A 178 -2.64 -2.76 -0.79
C GLY A 178 -2.70 -4.25 -1.09
N MET A 179 -1.63 -4.84 -1.66
CA MET A 179 -1.55 -6.28 -1.90
C MET A 179 -1.53 -7.09 -0.59
N ALA A 180 -0.88 -6.61 0.47
CA ALA A 180 -0.94 -7.28 1.78
C ALA A 180 -2.36 -7.31 2.38
N ILE A 181 -3.16 -6.24 2.16
CA ILE A 181 -4.59 -6.22 2.52
C ILE A 181 -5.35 -7.21 1.63
N TYR A 182 -5.15 -7.17 0.31
CA TYR A 182 -5.80 -8.05 -0.67
C TYR A 182 -5.57 -9.53 -0.36
N ASP A 183 -4.31 -9.95 -0.20
CA ASP A 183 -3.95 -11.35 0.09
C ASP A 183 -4.59 -11.81 1.39
N THR A 184 -4.67 -10.93 2.41
CA THR A 184 -5.36 -11.24 3.66
C THR A 184 -6.87 -11.39 3.48
N MET A 185 -7.51 -10.55 2.65
CA MET A 185 -8.93 -10.69 2.30
C MET A 185 -9.24 -12.02 1.59
N GLN A 186 -8.30 -12.55 0.78
CA GLN A 186 -8.46 -13.86 0.11
C GLN A 186 -8.03 -15.06 0.98
N PHE A 187 -7.19 -14.83 2.00
CA PHE A 187 -6.62 -15.88 2.85
C PHE A 187 -7.53 -16.32 4.00
N ILE A 188 -8.26 -15.38 4.61
CA ILE A 188 -9.13 -15.69 5.75
C ILE A 188 -10.40 -16.45 5.30
N PRO A 189 -11.01 -17.28 6.17
CA PRO A 189 -12.25 -17.97 5.84
C PRO A 189 -13.49 -17.06 5.77
N CYS A 190 -13.43 -15.86 6.36
CA CYS A 190 -14.56 -14.93 6.42
C CYS A 190 -14.75 -14.21 5.09
N ASP A 191 -15.99 -14.10 4.64
CA ASP A 191 -16.35 -13.22 3.54
C ASP A 191 -16.12 -11.74 3.88
N ILE A 192 -15.59 -10.98 2.93
CA ILE A 192 -15.36 -9.53 3.06
C ILE A 192 -16.40 -8.75 2.25
N SER A 193 -17.36 -8.13 2.93
CA SER A 193 -18.33 -7.20 2.34
C SER A 193 -17.69 -5.80 2.24
N THR A 194 -17.30 -5.38 1.03
CA THR A 194 -16.72 -4.04 0.80
C THR A 194 -17.80 -2.98 0.56
N VAL A 195 -17.64 -1.78 1.13
CA VAL A 195 -18.59 -0.66 0.99
C VAL A 195 -17.85 0.65 0.71
N CYS A 196 -17.95 1.17 -0.52
CA CYS A 196 -17.37 2.46 -0.88
C CYS A 196 -18.25 3.63 -0.41
N PHE A 197 -17.68 4.50 0.43
CA PHE A 197 -18.31 5.75 0.88
C PHE A 197 -17.36 6.92 0.63
N GLY A 198 -17.78 7.92 -0.15
CA GLY A 198 -16.89 9.02 -0.55
C GLY A 198 -16.10 8.66 -1.81
N MET A 199 -14.91 8.07 -1.68
CA MET A 199 -14.10 7.68 -2.85
C MET A 199 -13.38 6.34 -2.66
N ALA A 200 -13.26 5.57 -3.74
CA ALA A 200 -12.36 4.43 -3.84
C ALA A 200 -11.58 4.55 -5.15
N ALA A 201 -10.36 5.09 -5.10
CA ALA A 201 -9.52 5.30 -6.28
C ALA A 201 -8.24 4.46 -6.21
N SER A 202 -7.67 4.09 -7.36
CA SER A 202 -6.40 3.33 -7.42
C SER A 202 -6.46 2.08 -6.52
N MET A 203 -5.50 1.81 -5.64
CA MET A 203 -5.56 0.69 -4.68
C MET A 203 -6.84 0.65 -3.82
N GLY A 204 -7.51 1.79 -3.59
CA GLY A 204 -8.83 1.83 -2.95
C GLY A 204 -9.94 1.19 -3.80
N SER A 205 -9.93 1.41 -5.12
CA SER A 205 -10.84 0.74 -6.07
C SER A 205 -10.53 -0.74 -6.23
N PHE A 206 -9.24 -1.09 -6.19
CA PHE A 206 -8.77 -2.47 -6.25
C PHE A 206 -9.30 -3.29 -5.07
N LEU A 207 -9.12 -2.78 -3.86
CA LEU A 207 -9.62 -3.40 -2.63
C LEU A 207 -11.15 -3.41 -2.56
N LEU A 208 -11.83 -2.41 -3.12
CA LEU A 208 -13.29 -2.44 -3.27
C LEU A 208 -13.75 -3.61 -4.15
N ALA A 209 -13.12 -3.79 -5.32
CA ALA A 209 -13.45 -4.84 -6.27
C ALA A 209 -13.11 -6.26 -5.77
N ALA A 210 -12.13 -6.36 -4.87
CA ALA A 210 -11.64 -7.60 -4.25
C ALA A 210 -12.51 -8.16 -3.12
N GLY A 211 -13.56 -7.46 -2.69
CA GLY A 211 -14.54 -8.02 -1.75
C GLY A 211 -15.27 -9.24 -2.31
N THR A 212 -15.89 -10.04 -1.45
CA THR A 212 -16.65 -11.23 -1.87
C THR A 212 -17.70 -10.86 -2.91
N LYS A 213 -17.70 -11.58 -4.05
CA LYS A 213 -18.63 -11.35 -5.16
C LYS A 213 -20.09 -11.49 -4.71
N GLY A 214 -20.91 -10.49 -5.02
CA GLY A 214 -22.27 -10.34 -4.52
C GLY A 214 -22.39 -9.51 -3.22
N LYS A 215 -21.27 -9.19 -2.56
CA LYS A 215 -21.21 -8.40 -1.31
C LYS A 215 -20.51 -7.03 -1.47
N ARG A 216 -20.06 -6.66 -2.68
CA ARG A 216 -19.36 -5.39 -2.95
C ARG A 216 -20.36 -4.27 -3.23
N LYS A 217 -20.30 -3.17 -2.48
CA LYS A 217 -21.34 -2.12 -2.47
C LYS A 217 -20.76 -0.72 -2.55
N SER A 218 -21.59 0.24 -2.95
CA SER A 218 -21.22 1.66 -2.94
C SER A 218 -22.40 2.56 -2.55
N LEU A 219 -22.12 3.71 -1.91
CA LEU A 219 -23.13 4.74 -1.69
C LEU A 219 -23.39 5.55 -2.97
N PRO A 220 -24.59 6.12 -3.18
CA PRO A 220 -24.97 6.68 -4.48
C PRO A 220 -24.12 7.86 -4.96
N ASN A 221 -23.45 8.59 -4.07
CA ASN A 221 -22.59 9.73 -4.44
C ASN A 221 -21.09 9.41 -4.41
N SER A 222 -20.71 8.15 -4.14
CA SER A 222 -19.30 7.75 -4.11
C SER A 222 -18.67 7.81 -5.50
N ARG A 223 -17.35 8.05 -5.57
CA ARG A 223 -16.58 7.97 -6.81
C ARG A 223 -15.64 6.77 -6.79
N ILE A 224 -15.63 6.02 -7.88
CA ILE A 224 -14.68 4.93 -8.11
C ILE A 224 -13.72 5.39 -9.20
N MET A 225 -12.44 5.09 -9.11
CA MET A 225 -11.47 5.42 -10.17
C MET A 225 -10.40 4.33 -10.29
N ILE A 226 -10.19 3.84 -11.51
CA ILE A 226 -9.12 2.89 -11.85
C ILE A 226 -8.05 3.58 -12.70
N HIS A 227 -6.79 3.22 -12.50
CA HIS A 227 -5.65 3.61 -13.34
C HIS A 227 -4.48 2.63 -13.19
N GLN A 228 -3.48 2.74 -14.06
CA GLN A 228 -2.22 2.01 -13.96
C GLN A 228 -1.38 2.49 -12.75
N PRO A 229 -0.52 1.63 -12.17
CA PRO A 229 0.31 2.02 -11.03
C PRO A 229 1.26 3.16 -11.41
N LEU A 230 1.48 4.06 -10.45
CA LEU A 230 2.41 5.18 -10.56
C LEU A 230 3.67 4.90 -9.73
N GLY A 231 4.81 5.38 -10.22
CA GLY A 231 6.10 5.23 -9.54
C GLY A 231 7.19 6.07 -10.19
N GLY A 232 8.39 6.03 -9.63
CA GLY A 232 9.55 6.77 -10.13
C GLY A 232 10.83 5.96 -10.00
N ALA A 233 11.80 6.23 -10.87
CA ALA A 233 13.10 5.58 -10.87
C ALA A 233 14.22 6.59 -11.10
N GLN A 234 15.29 6.48 -10.31
CA GLN A 234 16.51 7.28 -10.40
C GLN A 234 17.70 6.39 -10.04
N GLY A 235 18.90 6.71 -10.54
CA GLY A 235 20.11 5.91 -10.32
C GLY A 235 20.86 5.62 -11.61
N GLN A 236 21.61 4.52 -11.65
CA GLN A 236 22.29 4.08 -12.87
C GLN A 236 21.28 3.58 -13.92
N ALA A 237 21.69 3.54 -15.19
CA ALA A 237 20.84 3.05 -16.28
C ALA A 237 20.34 1.60 -16.05
N LEU A 238 21.11 0.78 -15.32
CA LEU A 238 20.71 -0.56 -14.93
C LEU A 238 19.59 -0.55 -13.86
N ASP A 239 19.70 0.32 -12.84
CA ASP A 239 18.73 0.46 -11.76
C ASP A 239 17.39 0.95 -12.29
N VAL A 240 17.42 1.97 -13.17
CA VAL A 240 16.23 2.51 -13.85
C VAL A 240 15.55 1.42 -14.68
N ARG A 241 16.32 0.56 -15.37
CA ARG A 241 15.79 -0.57 -16.14
C ARG A 241 15.17 -1.65 -15.25
N ILE A 242 15.70 -1.88 -14.05
CA ILE A 242 15.14 -2.83 -13.07
C ILE A 242 13.80 -2.30 -12.56
N GLN A 243 13.75 -1.05 -12.10
CA GLN A 243 12.52 -0.43 -11.60
C GLN A 243 11.43 -0.31 -12.68
N ALA A 244 11.82 0.02 -13.92
CA ALA A 244 10.89 0.05 -15.05
C ALA A 244 10.29 -1.33 -15.38
N ARG A 245 11.05 -2.42 -15.19
CA ARG A 245 10.51 -3.78 -15.32
C ARG A 245 9.53 -4.10 -14.19
N GLU A 246 9.87 -3.73 -12.96
CA GLU A 246 9.05 -4.03 -11.78
C GLU A 246 7.68 -3.36 -11.84
N ILE A 247 7.61 -2.07 -12.21
CA ILE A 247 6.31 -1.37 -12.34
C ILE A 247 5.44 -1.92 -13.48
N LEU A 248 6.05 -2.40 -14.57
CA LEU A 248 5.33 -3.09 -15.64
C LEU A 248 4.77 -4.44 -15.18
N HIS A 249 5.53 -5.18 -14.37
CA HIS A 249 5.06 -6.44 -13.79
C HIS A 249 3.93 -6.24 -12.78
N MET A 250 4.06 -5.26 -11.87
CA MET A 250 2.97 -4.87 -10.96
C MET A 250 1.70 -4.46 -11.70
N ARG A 251 1.82 -3.71 -12.82
CA ARG A 251 0.69 -3.34 -13.66
C ARG A 251 -0.02 -4.57 -14.24
N GLU A 252 0.72 -5.57 -14.71
CA GLU A 252 0.16 -6.81 -15.24
C GLU A 252 -0.59 -7.60 -14.17
N ILE A 253 -0.01 -7.75 -12.96
CA ILE A 253 -0.65 -8.38 -11.80
C ILE A 253 -1.97 -7.67 -11.45
N LEU A 254 -1.94 -6.35 -11.25
CA LEU A 254 -3.13 -5.57 -10.89
C LEU A 254 -4.23 -5.66 -11.96
N ASN A 255 -3.85 -5.64 -13.25
CA ASN A 255 -4.80 -5.79 -14.34
C ASN A 255 -5.44 -7.19 -14.38
N MET A 256 -4.70 -8.26 -14.07
CA MET A 256 -5.22 -9.62 -13.98
C MET A 256 -6.23 -9.78 -12.84
N HIS A 257 -5.94 -9.26 -11.64
CA HIS A 257 -6.87 -9.33 -10.52
C HIS A 257 -8.14 -8.48 -10.74
N LEU A 258 -8.01 -7.30 -11.37
CA LEU A 258 -9.18 -6.51 -11.76
C LEU A 258 -10.02 -7.20 -12.85
N ALA A 259 -9.39 -7.88 -13.81
CA ALA A 259 -10.09 -8.65 -14.85
C ALA A 259 -10.92 -9.78 -14.22
N ASP A 260 -10.34 -10.56 -13.31
CA ASP A 260 -11.04 -11.63 -12.58
C ASP A 260 -12.21 -11.08 -11.73
N ALA A 261 -11.96 -10.03 -10.94
CA ALA A 261 -12.97 -9.43 -10.07
C ALA A 261 -14.15 -8.81 -10.85
N THR A 262 -13.90 -8.23 -12.02
CA THR A 262 -14.93 -7.54 -12.84
C THR A 262 -15.60 -8.44 -13.88
N GLY A 263 -14.88 -9.45 -14.39
CA GLY A 263 -15.28 -10.22 -15.58
C GLY A 263 -14.91 -9.55 -16.92
N GLN A 264 -14.20 -8.42 -16.90
CA GLN A 264 -13.64 -7.79 -18.11
C GLN A 264 -12.41 -8.56 -18.60
N SER A 265 -12.01 -8.39 -19.88
CA SER A 265 -10.75 -8.95 -20.35
C SER A 265 -9.55 -8.14 -19.84
N THR A 266 -8.38 -8.78 -19.75
CA THR A 266 -7.11 -8.13 -19.37
C THR A 266 -6.74 -6.95 -20.26
N GLU A 267 -7.09 -7.02 -21.54
CA GLU A 267 -6.85 -5.96 -22.54
C GLU A 267 -7.79 -4.77 -22.32
N GLN A 268 -9.05 -5.05 -21.97
CA GLN A 268 -10.03 -4.00 -21.67
C GLN A 268 -9.66 -3.27 -20.37
N ILE A 269 -9.28 -4.00 -19.31
CA ILE A 269 -8.73 -3.40 -18.09
C ILE A 269 -7.47 -2.58 -18.41
N ALA A 270 -6.51 -3.12 -19.17
CA ALA A 270 -5.27 -2.41 -19.49
C ALA A 270 -5.50 -1.10 -20.26
N LYS A 271 -6.49 -1.08 -21.17
CA LYS A 271 -6.92 0.11 -21.90
C LYS A 271 -7.60 1.13 -20.99
N ASP A 272 -8.55 0.67 -20.18
CA ASP A 272 -9.38 1.54 -19.34
C ASP A 272 -8.65 2.03 -18.08
N CYS A 273 -7.50 1.44 -17.75
CA CYS A 273 -6.55 1.90 -16.73
C CYS A 273 -5.40 2.77 -17.30
N ASP A 274 -5.25 2.98 -18.62
CA ASP A 274 -4.10 3.77 -19.12
C ASP A 274 -4.11 5.21 -18.59
N ARG A 275 -5.29 5.79 -18.34
CA ARG A 275 -5.47 7.09 -17.68
C ARG A 275 -6.53 6.97 -16.59
N ASP A 276 -6.61 7.99 -15.72
CA ASP A 276 -7.59 8.06 -14.64
C ASP A 276 -9.03 7.92 -15.15
N ASN A 277 -9.61 6.75 -14.95
CA ASN A 277 -10.97 6.43 -15.40
C ASN A 277 -11.94 6.49 -14.23
N PHE A 278 -12.56 7.66 -14.06
CA PHE A 278 -13.55 7.90 -13.01
C PHE A 278 -14.92 7.35 -13.38
N MET A 279 -15.52 6.62 -12.46
CA MET A 279 -16.87 6.06 -12.54
C MET A 279 -17.78 6.61 -11.43
N THR A 280 -19.06 6.68 -11.72
CA THR A 280 -20.18 6.74 -10.76
C THR A 280 -20.46 5.34 -10.22
N PRO A 281 -21.25 5.18 -9.14
CA PRO A 281 -21.63 3.87 -8.65
C PRO A 281 -22.41 3.03 -9.66
N GLU A 282 -23.21 3.68 -10.52
CA GLU A 282 -23.91 3.02 -11.63
C GLU A 282 -22.92 2.47 -12.65
N GLU A 283 -22.04 3.32 -13.20
CA GLU A 283 -21.01 2.90 -14.16
C GLU A 283 -20.09 1.81 -13.56
N ALA A 284 -19.73 1.91 -12.28
CA ALA A 284 -18.88 0.91 -11.61
C ALA A 284 -19.59 -0.43 -11.36
N LYS A 285 -20.92 -0.42 -11.17
CA LYS A 285 -21.74 -1.63 -11.07
C LYS A 285 -21.85 -2.31 -12.43
N ASP A 286 -22.14 -1.55 -13.48
CA ASP A 286 -22.22 -2.05 -14.86
C ASP A 286 -20.85 -2.57 -15.37
N TYR A 287 -19.75 -1.96 -14.92
CA TYR A 287 -18.39 -2.41 -15.21
C TYR A 287 -17.96 -3.68 -14.43
N GLY A 288 -18.64 -3.99 -13.32
CA GLY A 288 -18.38 -5.16 -12.48
C GLY A 288 -17.46 -4.93 -11.26
N LEU A 289 -17.09 -3.69 -10.95
CA LEU A 289 -16.26 -3.33 -9.77
C LEU A 289 -17.03 -3.43 -8.45
N ILE A 290 -18.36 -3.29 -8.51
CA ILE A 290 -19.28 -3.49 -7.38
C ILE A 290 -20.50 -4.29 -7.83
N ASP A 291 -21.23 -4.86 -6.88
CA ASP A 291 -22.44 -5.64 -7.14
C ASP A 291 -23.73 -4.84 -6.87
N ASP A 292 -23.71 -3.89 -5.92
CA ASP A 292 -24.90 -3.09 -5.59
C ASP A 292 -24.67 -1.65 -5.10
N ILE A 293 -25.72 -0.84 -5.16
CA ILE A 293 -25.74 0.57 -4.73
C ILE A 293 -26.69 0.70 -3.54
N THR A 294 -26.14 0.99 -2.36
CA THR A 294 -26.93 1.09 -1.12
C THR A 294 -27.89 2.30 -1.19
N PRO A 295 -29.21 2.11 -1.05
CA PRO A 295 -30.17 3.21 -1.14
C PRO A 295 -30.03 4.21 0.02
N THR A 296 -30.38 5.48 -0.23
CA THR A 296 -30.36 6.54 0.79
C THR A 296 -31.64 7.37 0.71
N LYS A 297 -31.96 8.13 1.77
CA LYS A 297 -33.14 9.04 1.82
C LYS A 297 -33.16 10.12 0.71
N ALA A 298 -32.03 10.31 0.01
CA ALA A 298 -31.88 11.26 -1.09
C ALA A 298 -31.91 10.60 -2.48
N TRP A 299 -31.75 9.27 -2.58
CA TRP A 299 -31.64 8.55 -3.84
C TRP A 299 -32.87 7.67 -4.08
N PRO A 300 -33.51 7.70 -5.28
CA PRO A 300 -33.17 8.46 -6.48
C PRO A 300 -33.81 9.87 -6.55
N ARG A 301 -34.34 10.39 -5.42
CA ARG A 301 -35.08 11.68 -5.36
C ARG A 301 -34.27 12.87 -5.88
N ILE A 302 -32.96 12.92 -5.63
CA ILE A 302 -32.04 13.90 -6.19
C ILE A 302 -31.45 13.32 -7.47
N GLN A 303 -31.78 13.91 -8.61
CA GLN A 303 -31.20 13.55 -9.89
C GLN A 303 -29.73 14.02 -9.97
N LYS A 304 -28.85 13.12 -10.44
CA LYS A 304 -27.44 13.46 -10.69
C LYS A 304 -27.33 14.28 -11.98
N PRO A 305 -26.46 15.30 -12.05
CA PRO A 305 -26.15 15.98 -13.30
C PRO A 305 -25.44 15.02 -14.26
N LYS A 306 -25.57 15.27 -15.57
CA LYS A 306 -24.71 14.60 -16.56
C LYS A 306 -23.25 15.01 -16.34
N ARG A 307 -22.33 14.10 -16.64
CA ARG A 307 -20.89 14.38 -16.68
C ARG A 307 -20.63 15.43 -17.78
N PRO A 308 -19.81 16.47 -17.55
CA PRO A 308 -19.42 17.40 -18.60
C PRO A 308 -18.66 16.68 -19.71
N GLU A 309 -18.90 17.11 -20.95
CA GLU A 309 -18.02 16.83 -22.10
C GLU A 309 -16.86 17.84 -22.05
N LEU A 310 -15.63 17.37 -22.30
CA LEU A 310 -14.38 18.14 -22.25
C LEU A 310 -13.62 18.01 -23.58
#